data_AF-A0A8D0F0X8-F1
#
_entry.id   AF-A0A8D0F0X8-F1
#
_cell.length_a   1.000
_cell.length_b   1.000
_cell.length_c   1.000
_cell.angle_alpha   90.00
_cell.angle_beta   90.00
_cell.angle_gamma   90.00
#
_symmetry.space_group_name_H-M   'P 1'
#
loop_
_entity.id
_entity.type
_entity.pdbx_description
1 polymer ?
#
loop_
_entity_poly.entity_id
_entity_poly.type
_entity_poly.pdbx_seq_one_letter_code
_entity_poly.pdbx_strand_id
1 'polypeptide(L)'
;MARKKLHRPIAAMAKKIREYRALKNRPRESQRFALDYETMRRPLTQKRLPVRAWEDVRNENRLLALLCRLPRFGVGRTVTRKSWLWAHDEPCYWVITKVKVDYTAEVTAAPPGAPTPLPATSRPHRCLFALQNMDHGRAWGYLTFRGKTEEEVREIDKPMYHDWRMVPKHEEEAFKKFTPVLEETIRYLPYPPLLRAMILAQWQKEGKPITEEPMIDLEKVMASPLQRAKKKATGTPV
;
A
#
# COMPACT_ATOMS: atom_id res chain seq x y z
N MET A 1 -4.16 -44.44 17.86
CA MET A 1 -4.47 -43.81 19.17
C MET A 1 -4.39 -42.29 19.05
N ALA A 2 -5.48 -41.60 18.66
CA ALA A 2 -5.48 -40.15 18.54
C ALA A 2 -5.52 -39.49 19.94
N ARG A 3 -4.47 -38.75 20.31
CA ARG A 3 -4.41 -38.03 21.59
C ARG A 3 -5.54 -36.98 21.64
N LYS A 4 -6.50 -37.15 22.57
CA LYS A 4 -7.53 -36.14 22.85
C LYS A 4 -6.84 -34.87 23.37
N LYS A 5 -7.05 -33.73 22.70
CA LYS A 5 -6.49 -32.43 23.11
C LYS A 5 -7.07 -32.05 24.48
N LEU A 6 -6.21 -31.84 25.48
CA LEU A 6 -6.59 -31.31 26.79
C LEU A 6 -7.29 -29.96 26.64
N HIS A 7 -8.52 -29.85 27.16
CA HIS A 7 -9.27 -28.60 27.17
C HIS A 7 -8.61 -27.60 28.13
N ARG A 8 -8.21 -26.43 27.63
CA ARG A 8 -7.54 -25.36 28.41
C ARG A 8 -8.45 -24.12 28.47
N PRO A 9 -9.41 -24.06 29.42
CA PRO A 9 -10.44 -23.01 29.45
C PRO A 9 -9.84 -21.61 29.67
N ILE A 10 -8.81 -21.50 30.52
CA ILE A 10 -8.11 -20.24 30.80
C ILE A 10 -7.45 -19.68 29.53
N ALA A 11 -6.80 -20.54 28.73
CA ALA A 11 -6.16 -20.12 27.48
C ALA A 11 -7.18 -19.62 26.45
N ALA A 12 -8.34 -20.29 26.35
CA ALA A 12 -9.42 -19.86 25.47
C ALA A 12 -10.01 -18.51 25.91
N MET A 13 -10.22 -18.32 27.22
CA MET A 13 -10.72 -17.06 27.79
C MET A 13 -9.72 -15.91 27.57
N ALA A 14 -8.43 -16.14 27.87
CA ALA A 14 -7.38 -15.15 27.66
C ALA A 14 -7.27 -14.72 26.19
N LYS A 15 -7.43 -15.66 25.25
CA LYS A 15 -7.47 -15.37 23.81
C LYS A 15 -8.61 -14.42 23.46
N LYS A 16 -9.85 -14.72 23.90
CA LYS A 16 -11.02 -13.87 23.68
C LYS A 16 -10.84 -12.46 24.24
N ILE A 17 -10.32 -12.34 25.47
CA ILE A 17 -10.08 -11.04 26.11
C ILE A 17 -9.02 -10.24 25.33
N ARG A 18 -7.93 -10.87 24.89
CA ARG A 18 -6.89 -10.20 24.09
C ARG A 18 -7.42 -9.72 22.76
N GLU A 19 -8.22 -10.53 22.06
CA GLU A 19 -8.85 -10.15 20.79
C GLU A 19 -9.82 -8.98 20.97
N TYR A 20 -10.66 -9.02 22.00
CA TYR A 20 -11.57 -7.92 22.33
C TYR A 20 -10.82 -6.63 22.66
N ARG A 21 -9.79 -6.71 23.53
CA ARG A 21 -8.94 -5.55 23.85
C ARG A 21 -8.19 -5.03 22.62
N ALA A 22 -7.71 -5.90 21.74
CA ALA A 22 -7.04 -5.51 20.50
C ALA A 22 -7.97 -4.82 19.50
N LEU A 23 -9.26 -5.20 19.47
CA LEU A 23 -10.28 -4.52 18.66
C LEU A 23 -10.63 -3.15 19.25
N LYS A 24 -10.86 -3.08 20.57
CA LYS A 24 -11.26 -1.84 21.26
C LYS A 24 -10.14 -0.82 21.32
N ASN A 25 -8.92 -1.24 21.63
CA ASN A 25 -7.74 -0.38 21.78
C ASN A 25 -6.90 -0.33 20.49
N ARG A 26 -7.52 -0.60 19.33
CA ARG A 26 -6.81 -0.56 18.06
C ARG A 26 -6.36 0.89 17.78
N PRO A 27 -5.05 1.17 17.65
CA PRO A 27 -4.61 2.52 17.36
C PRO A 27 -5.12 2.95 15.99
N ARG A 28 -5.56 4.21 15.88
CA ARG A 28 -6.11 4.80 14.64
C ARG A 28 -5.01 5.01 13.59
N GLU A 29 -5.37 5.22 12.32
CA GLU A 29 -4.34 5.39 11.28
C GLU A 29 -3.58 6.71 11.48
N SER A 30 -4.24 7.73 12.02
CA SER A 30 -3.58 8.97 12.45
C SER A 30 -2.49 8.75 13.49
N GLN A 31 -2.81 8.04 14.57
CA GLN A 31 -1.85 7.75 15.64
C GLN A 31 -0.71 6.83 15.16
N ARG A 32 -1.02 5.84 14.31
CA ARG A 32 -0.01 4.92 13.76
C ARG A 32 0.95 5.63 12.82
N PHE A 33 0.43 6.54 12.01
CA PHE A 33 1.17 7.16 10.92
C PHE A 33 1.63 8.59 11.17
N ALA A 34 1.34 9.14 12.36
CA ALA A 34 1.95 10.36 12.86
C ALA A 34 3.48 10.31 12.73
N LEU A 35 4.06 11.46 12.42
CA LEU A 35 5.48 11.63 12.13
C LEU A 35 5.93 13.00 12.58
N ASP A 36 7.03 13.03 13.33
CA ASP A 36 7.71 14.26 13.72
C ASP A 36 8.70 14.64 12.61
N TYR A 37 8.45 15.73 11.89
CA TYR A 37 9.23 16.12 10.71
C TYR A 37 10.66 16.58 11.02
N GLU A 38 10.94 16.99 12.27
CA GLU A 38 12.28 17.38 12.72
C GLU A 38 13.15 16.14 12.96
N THR A 39 12.64 15.17 13.73
CA THR A 39 13.41 14.01 14.18
C THR A 39 13.25 12.78 13.28
N MET A 40 12.29 12.81 12.35
CA MET A 40 11.85 11.70 11.49
C MET A 40 11.44 10.45 12.29
N ARG A 41 10.92 10.66 13.51
CA ARG A 41 10.45 9.61 14.42
C ARG A 41 8.93 9.51 14.41
N ARG A 42 8.44 8.27 14.58
CA ARG A 42 7.02 8.01 14.81
C ARG A 42 6.76 8.01 16.32
N PRO A 43 5.94 8.91 16.89
CA PRO A 43 5.77 9.02 18.33
C PRO A 43 5.22 7.73 18.97
N LEU A 44 4.32 7.01 18.28
CA LEU A 44 3.72 5.77 18.82
C LEU A 44 4.72 4.62 18.99
N THR A 45 5.67 4.48 18.07
CA THR A 45 6.62 3.36 18.06
C THR A 45 8.04 3.76 18.43
N GLN A 46 8.29 5.07 18.53
CA GLN A 46 9.60 5.71 18.70
C GLN A 46 10.64 5.32 17.63
N LYS A 47 10.22 4.66 16.55
CA LYS A 47 11.10 4.23 15.45
C LYS A 47 11.35 5.39 14.49
N ARG A 48 12.61 5.52 14.08
CA ARG A 48 13.04 6.45 13.02
C ARG A 48 12.71 5.89 11.65
N LEU A 49 12.36 6.77 10.71
CA LEU A 49 12.23 6.40 9.30
C LEU A 49 13.60 6.11 8.66
N PRO A 50 13.66 5.23 7.64
CA PRO A 50 14.87 5.04 6.83
C PRO A 50 15.34 6.36 6.21
N VAL A 51 16.65 6.59 6.18
CA VAL A 51 17.26 7.85 5.72
C VAL A 51 16.84 8.21 4.29
N ARG A 52 16.75 7.23 3.38
CA ARG A 52 16.31 7.45 1.98
C ARG A 52 14.89 8.05 1.87
N ALA A 53 14.03 7.80 2.85
CA ALA A 53 12.66 8.32 2.83
C ALA A 53 12.56 9.76 3.35
N TRP A 54 13.62 10.32 3.92
CA TRP A 54 13.56 11.65 4.55
C TRP A 54 13.37 12.77 3.54
N GLU A 55 13.97 12.64 2.36
CA GLU A 55 13.84 13.61 1.28
C GLU A 55 12.39 13.67 0.78
N ASP A 56 11.81 12.51 0.50
CA ASP A 56 10.42 12.38 0.07
C ASP A 56 9.44 12.92 1.13
N VAL A 57 9.69 12.60 2.41
CA VAL A 57 8.87 13.12 3.53
C VAL A 57 8.81 14.64 3.60
N ARG A 58 9.89 15.34 3.22
CA ARG A 58 9.95 16.81 3.28
C ARG A 58 9.36 17.48 2.05
N ASN A 59 9.51 16.87 0.88
CA ASN A 59 9.20 17.51 -0.39
C ASN A 59 7.82 17.14 -0.93
N GLU A 60 7.33 15.94 -0.62
CA GLU A 60 6.15 15.36 -1.23
C GLU A 60 5.00 15.20 -0.23
N ASN A 61 3.81 14.90 -0.76
CA ASN A 61 2.58 14.81 0.04
C ASN A 61 2.10 13.37 0.22
N ARG A 62 1.34 13.17 1.30
CA ARG A 62 0.52 11.97 1.48
C ARG A 62 -0.63 11.98 0.51
N LEU A 63 -1.15 10.80 0.16
CA LEU A 63 -2.28 10.68 -0.76
C LEU A 63 -3.47 11.52 -0.30
N LEU A 64 -3.89 11.34 0.96
CA LEU A 64 -5.09 11.97 1.49
C LEU A 64 -4.93 13.46 1.74
N ALA A 65 -3.71 13.92 2.03
CA ALA A 65 -3.41 15.35 2.11
C ALA A 65 -3.70 16.07 0.77
N LEU A 66 -3.49 15.39 -0.36
CA LEU A 66 -3.87 15.90 -1.68
C LEU A 66 -5.38 15.82 -1.93
N LEU A 67 -6.01 14.72 -1.54
CA LEU A 67 -7.43 14.47 -1.81
C LEU A 67 -8.36 15.36 -0.97
N CYS A 68 -8.00 15.68 0.27
CA CYS A 68 -8.83 16.51 1.14
C CYS A 68 -9.00 17.95 0.66
N ARG A 69 -8.09 18.43 -0.21
CA ARG A 69 -8.19 19.75 -0.83
C ARG A 69 -9.20 19.78 -1.98
N LEU A 70 -9.64 18.62 -2.45
CA LEU A 70 -10.58 18.50 -3.56
C LEU A 70 -12.02 18.26 -3.09
N PRO A 71 -13.02 18.73 -3.85
CA PRO A 71 -14.40 18.34 -3.63
C PRO A 71 -14.55 16.83 -3.79
N ARG A 72 -15.36 16.21 -2.91
CA ARG A 72 -15.63 14.76 -2.88
C ARG A 72 -14.36 13.90 -2.82
N PHE A 73 -13.30 14.39 -2.16
CA PHE A 73 -12.01 13.69 -2.03
C PHE A 73 -11.37 13.30 -3.36
N GLY A 74 -11.68 14.02 -4.44
CA GLY A 74 -11.10 13.75 -5.76
C GLY A 74 -11.49 12.39 -6.36
N VAL A 75 -12.67 11.87 -6.05
CA VAL A 75 -13.19 10.66 -6.72
C VAL A 75 -13.24 10.88 -8.24
N GLY A 76 -12.78 9.90 -9.00
CA GLY A 76 -12.62 9.93 -10.46
C GLY A 76 -11.32 10.56 -10.95
N ARG A 77 -10.45 11.06 -10.06
CA ARG A 77 -9.17 11.66 -10.43
C ARG A 77 -8.08 10.60 -10.50
N THR A 78 -7.08 10.86 -11.34
CA THR A 78 -5.87 10.05 -11.46
C THR A 78 -4.79 10.53 -10.51
N VAL A 79 -4.14 9.57 -9.85
CA VAL A 79 -3.02 9.83 -8.94
C VAL A 79 -1.85 8.93 -9.32
N THR A 80 -0.66 9.50 -9.32
CA THR A 80 0.60 8.84 -9.63
C THR A 80 1.54 8.88 -8.42
N ARG A 81 2.68 8.19 -8.55
CA ARG A 81 3.74 8.21 -7.54
C ARG A 81 5.04 8.71 -8.14
N LYS A 82 5.80 9.49 -7.36
CA LYS A 82 7.17 9.87 -7.71
C LYS A 82 8.04 8.65 -8.01
N SER A 83 7.98 7.64 -7.13
CA SER A 83 8.74 6.40 -7.31
C SER A 83 8.39 5.63 -8.58
N TRP A 84 7.17 5.78 -9.11
CA TRP A 84 6.79 5.17 -10.37
C TRP A 84 7.28 5.97 -11.57
N LEU A 85 7.15 7.30 -11.52
CA LEU A 85 7.66 8.20 -12.56
C LEU A 85 9.18 8.06 -12.76
N TRP A 86 9.93 7.69 -11.72
CA TRP A 86 11.38 7.50 -11.82
C TRP A 86 11.79 6.08 -12.17
N ALA A 87 10.93 5.09 -11.92
CA ALA A 87 11.26 3.68 -12.15
C ALA A 87 10.78 3.16 -13.51
N HIS A 88 9.72 3.76 -14.05
CA HIS A 88 9.05 3.29 -15.26
C HIS A 88 8.72 4.46 -16.18
N ASP A 89 9.06 4.31 -17.46
CA ASP A 89 8.63 5.23 -18.52
C ASP A 89 7.14 5.03 -18.88
N GLU A 90 6.60 3.86 -18.54
CA GLU A 90 5.21 3.49 -18.81
C GLU A 90 4.27 4.12 -17.79
N PRO A 91 3.07 4.55 -18.19
CA PRO A 91 2.16 5.22 -17.29
C PRO A 91 1.64 4.26 -16.22
N CYS A 92 1.88 4.65 -14.96
CA CYS A 92 1.44 3.94 -13.78
C CYS A 92 0.61 4.90 -12.92
N TYR A 93 -0.69 4.63 -12.78
CA TYR A 93 -1.60 5.51 -12.04
C TYR A 93 -2.73 4.73 -11.38
N TRP A 94 -3.34 5.37 -10.40
CA TRP A 94 -4.58 4.94 -9.78
C TRP A 94 -5.72 5.87 -10.18
N VAL A 95 -6.87 5.30 -10.55
CA VAL A 95 -8.13 6.05 -10.67
C VAL A 95 -8.92 5.85 -9.38
N ILE A 96 -9.14 6.92 -8.63
CA ILE A 96 -9.79 6.83 -7.31
C ILE A 96 -11.29 6.61 -7.47
N THR A 97 -11.84 5.61 -6.79
CA THR A 97 -13.29 5.33 -6.76
C THR A 97 -13.90 5.64 -5.41
N LYS A 98 -13.22 5.25 -4.32
CA LYS A 98 -13.73 5.39 -2.96
C LYS A 98 -12.63 5.85 -2.03
N VAL A 99 -12.98 6.72 -1.09
CA VAL A 99 -12.08 7.18 -0.03
C VAL A 99 -12.80 7.05 1.31
N LYS A 100 -12.10 6.47 2.28
CA LYS A 100 -12.52 6.40 3.67
C LYS A 100 -11.49 7.12 4.51
N VAL A 101 -11.84 8.33 4.95
CA VAL A 101 -10.98 9.17 5.77
C VAL A 101 -11.15 8.82 7.24
N ASP A 102 -10.04 8.86 7.98
CA ASP A 102 -10.06 8.83 9.44
C ASP A 102 -10.39 10.23 9.96
N TYR A 103 -11.65 10.45 10.33
CA TYR A 103 -12.16 11.73 10.85
C TYR A 103 -11.65 12.08 12.27
N THR A 104 -10.96 11.14 12.94
CA THR A 104 -10.38 11.34 14.28
C THR A 104 -8.98 11.98 14.24
N ALA A 105 -8.70 12.83 13.24
CA ALA A 105 -7.54 13.73 13.30
C ALA A 105 -7.73 14.83 14.36
N GLU A 106 -8.95 14.96 14.86
CA GLU A 106 -9.30 15.75 16.03
C GLU A 106 -9.20 14.90 17.30
N VAL A 107 -9.01 15.57 18.42
CA VAL A 107 -8.72 15.01 19.77
C VAL A 107 -7.23 14.72 20.02
N THR A 108 -6.38 15.70 19.74
CA THR A 108 -5.46 16.08 20.82
C THR A 108 -6.35 16.66 21.90
N ALA A 109 -6.50 15.93 23.00
CA ALA A 109 -7.20 16.42 24.17
C ALA A 109 -6.63 17.80 24.52
N ALA A 110 -7.46 18.83 24.40
CA ALA A 110 -7.15 20.10 25.02
C ALA A 110 -6.85 19.82 26.51
N PRO A 111 -5.76 20.37 27.08
CA PRO A 111 -5.56 20.28 28.51
C PRO A 111 -6.80 20.86 29.21
N PRO A 112 -7.32 20.20 30.26
CA PRO A 112 -8.46 20.72 31.00
C PRO A 112 -8.03 22.03 31.68
N GLY A 113 -8.32 23.18 31.05
CA GLY A 113 -7.96 24.49 31.59
C GLY A 113 -7.78 25.66 30.60
N ALA A 114 -7.94 25.47 29.29
CA ALA A 114 -7.86 26.61 28.36
C ALA A 114 -9.18 27.42 28.32
N PRO A 115 -9.14 28.77 28.45
CA PRO A 115 -10.33 29.61 28.41
C PRO A 115 -10.95 29.65 27.01
N THR A 116 -12.26 29.47 26.97
CA THR A 116 -13.12 29.50 25.78
C THR A 116 -12.99 30.83 25.03
N PRO A 117 -12.71 30.86 23.70
CA PRO A 117 -12.78 32.10 22.94
C PRO A 117 -14.25 32.44 22.64
N LEU A 118 -14.62 33.69 22.93
CA LEU A 118 -15.94 34.27 22.65
C LEU A 118 -16.23 34.32 21.14
N PRO A 119 -17.50 34.18 20.71
CA PRO A 119 -17.87 34.21 19.30
C PRO A 119 -17.86 35.66 18.77
N ALA A 120 -16.89 35.97 17.90
CA ALA A 120 -16.92 37.20 17.11
C ALA A 120 -17.95 37.08 15.99
N THR A 121 -18.88 38.04 15.96
CA THR A 121 -19.90 38.22 14.93
C THR A 121 -19.31 38.81 13.63
N SER A 122 -20.00 38.53 12.52
CA SER A 122 -19.90 39.15 11.18
C SER A 122 -18.84 38.63 10.19
N ARG A 123 -19.29 37.74 9.28
CA ARG A 123 -19.14 37.81 7.80
C ARG A 123 -19.52 36.45 7.17
N PRO A 124 -20.57 36.38 6.33
CA PRO A 124 -21.04 35.12 5.77
C PRO A 124 -20.45 34.83 4.38
N HIS A 125 -19.14 34.96 4.15
CA HIS A 125 -18.53 34.49 2.88
C HIS A 125 -17.04 34.15 3.05
N ARG A 126 -16.77 33.10 3.82
CA ARG A 126 -15.68 32.13 3.64
C ARG A 126 -15.66 31.31 4.92
N CYS A 127 -16.38 30.18 4.91
CA CYS A 127 -16.04 29.08 5.79
C CYS A 127 -14.66 28.56 5.38
N LEU A 128 -13.60 29.28 5.77
CA LEU A 128 -12.33 28.67 6.11
C LEU A 128 -12.59 27.94 7.44
N PHE A 129 -13.35 26.84 7.37
CA PHE A 129 -13.26 25.81 8.39
C PHE A 129 -11.77 25.50 8.50
N ALA A 130 -11.24 25.59 9.71
CA ALA A 130 -9.89 25.14 10.00
C ALA A 130 -9.73 23.72 9.48
N LEU A 131 -9.10 23.57 8.31
CA LEU A 131 -8.75 22.31 7.65
C LEU A 131 -7.64 21.66 8.48
N GLN A 132 -7.94 21.27 9.71
CA GLN A 132 -7.03 20.48 10.51
C GLN A 132 -7.07 19.06 9.96
N ASN A 133 -5.91 18.62 9.49
CA ASN A 133 -5.86 17.90 8.22
C ASN A 133 -6.38 16.45 8.31
N MET A 134 -7.34 16.13 7.44
CA MET A 134 -7.85 14.78 7.14
C MET A 134 -6.82 13.91 6.38
N ASP A 135 -5.55 13.94 6.80
CA ASP A 135 -4.40 13.38 6.07
C ASP A 135 -4.28 11.85 6.10
N HIS A 136 -5.23 11.18 6.74
CA HIS A 136 -5.16 9.76 7.09
C HIS A 136 -6.43 9.01 6.78
N GLY A 137 -6.29 7.72 6.46
CA GLY A 137 -7.36 6.88 5.96
C GLY A 137 -6.93 5.96 4.82
N ARG A 138 -7.93 5.46 4.11
CA ARG A 138 -7.81 4.47 3.04
C ARG A 138 -8.48 4.96 1.77
N ALA A 139 -7.95 4.51 0.65
CA ALA A 139 -8.54 4.76 -0.65
C ALA A 139 -8.62 3.45 -1.44
N TRP A 140 -9.54 3.40 -2.38
CA TRP A 140 -9.73 2.32 -3.33
C TRP A 140 -9.80 2.90 -4.73
N GLY A 141 -9.35 2.12 -5.70
CA GLY A 141 -9.32 2.56 -7.09
C GLY A 141 -8.98 1.44 -8.07
N TYR A 142 -9.01 1.80 -9.35
CA TYR A 142 -8.49 0.96 -10.43
C TYR A 142 -7.00 1.24 -10.60
N LEU A 143 -6.20 0.18 -10.68
CA LEU A 143 -4.77 0.26 -10.93
C LEU A 143 -4.50 0.07 -12.40
N THR A 144 -3.82 1.03 -13.02
CA THR A 144 -3.13 0.82 -14.29
C THR A 144 -1.64 0.76 -13.99
N PHE A 145 -1.03 -0.42 -14.16
CA PHE A 145 0.39 -0.62 -13.92
C PHE A 145 1.07 -1.02 -15.23
N ARG A 146 2.06 -0.22 -15.67
CA ARG A 146 2.78 -0.42 -16.94
C ARG A 146 1.83 -0.56 -18.14
N GLY A 147 0.80 0.28 -18.19
CA GLY A 147 -0.24 0.23 -19.23
C GLY A 147 -1.26 -0.92 -19.12
N LYS A 148 -1.05 -1.92 -18.26
CA LYS A 148 -2.03 -2.99 -18.02
C LYS A 148 -3.05 -2.50 -16.99
N THR A 149 -4.30 -2.35 -17.41
CA THR A 149 -5.39 -1.87 -16.55
C THR A 149 -6.06 -3.06 -15.85
N GLU A 150 -6.14 -2.99 -14.52
CA GLU A 150 -6.90 -3.94 -13.72
C GLU A 150 -8.38 -3.54 -13.70
N GLU A 151 -9.27 -4.48 -14.01
CA GLU A 151 -10.73 -4.27 -13.99
C GLU A 151 -11.32 -4.27 -12.57
N GLU A 152 -10.61 -4.84 -11.61
CA GLU A 152 -11.07 -4.92 -10.22
C GLU A 152 -10.66 -3.68 -9.40
N VAL A 153 -11.59 -3.21 -8.57
CA VAL A 153 -11.31 -2.15 -7.61
C VAL A 153 -10.45 -2.72 -6.48
N ARG A 154 -9.22 -2.22 -6.33
CA ARG A 154 -8.29 -2.62 -5.28
C ARG A 154 -8.08 -1.53 -4.23
N GLU A 155 -7.72 -1.95 -3.01
CA GLU A 155 -7.29 -1.04 -1.94
C GLU A 155 -5.94 -0.43 -2.33
N ILE A 156 -5.87 0.90 -2.30
CA ILE A 156 -4.65 1.62 -2.64
C ILE A 156 -3.60 1.37 -1.57
N ASP A 157 -2.44 0.92 -2.01
CA ASP A 157 -1.36 0.54 -1.14
C ASP A 157 -0.50 1.71 -0.70
N LYS A 158 -0.18 1.72 0.59
CA LYS A 158 0.70 2.72 1.21
C LYS A 158 0.20 4.17 0.98
N PRO A 159 -1.06 4.50 1.32
CA PRO A 159 -1.59 5.87 1.18
C PRO A 159 -0.84 6.87 2.08
N MET A 160 -0.20 6.38 3.14
CA MET A 160 0.56 7.15 4.13
C MET A 160 1.99 7.52 3.70
N TYR A 161 2.49 7.04 2.55
CA TYR A 161 3.83 7.42 2.07
C TYR A 161 3.79 8.84 1.52
N HIS A 162 4.94 9.53 1.53
CA HIS A 162 5.08 10.88 0.99
C HIS A 162 5.62 10.76 -0.43
N ASP A 163 4.91 10.04 -1.30
CA ASP A 163 5.39 9.76 -2.66
C ASP A 163 4.32 10.13 -3.70
N TRP A 164 3.17 10.65 -3.24
CA TRP A 164 1.98 10.77 -4.06
C TRP A 164 1.95 12.13 -4.76
N ARG A 165 1.60 12.11 -6.04
CA ARG A 165 1.39 13.29 -6.87
C ARG A 165 0.07 13.15 -7.62
N MET A 166 -0.64 14.26 -7.76
CA MET A 166 -1.90 14.28 -8.51
C MET A 166 -1.61 14.66 -9.96
N VAL A 167 -2.26 13.98 -10.90
CA VAL A 167 -2.16 14.33 -12.32
C VAL A 167 -3.16 15.45 -12.64
N PRO A 168 -2.70 16.58 -13.22
CA PRO A 168 -3.59 17.64 -13.70
C PRO A 168 -4.56 17.14 -14.78
N LYS A 169 -5.80 17.67 -14.81
CA LYS A 169 -6.87 17.21 -15.72
C LYS A 169 -6.46 17.21 -17.20
N HIS A 170 -5.77 18.27 -17.61
CA HIS A 170 -5.37 18.47 -19.00
C HIS A 170 -4.25 17.51 -19.43
N GLU A 171 -3.47 17.00 -18.49
CA GLU A 171 -2.39 16.03 -18.74
C GLU A 171 -2.88 14.58 -18.66
N GLU A 172 -4.08 14.32 -18.12
CA GLU A 172 -4.57 12.95 -17.93
C GLU A 172 -4.68 12.18 -19.25
N GLU A 173 -5.11 12.84 -20.32
CA GLU A 173 -5.25 12.21 -21.63
C GLU A 173 -3.90 11.90 -22.26
N ALA A 174 -2.93 12.81 -22.12
CA ALA A 174 -1.56 12.59 -22.58
C ALA A 174 -0.90 11.44 -21.79
N PHE A 175 -1.13 11.40 -20.48
CA PHE A 175 -0.59 10.35 -19.61
C PHE A 175 -1.22 8.97 -19.87
N LYS A 176 -2.47 8.92 -20.32
CA LYS A 176 -3.16 7.66 -20.66
C LYS A 176 -2.77 7.11 -22.03
N LYS A 177 -2.26 7.95 -22.93
CA LYS A 177 -1.82 7.51 -24.26
C LYS A 177 -0.57 6.66 -24.11
N PHE A 178 -0.76 5.35 -24.20
CA PHE A 178 0.32 4.38 -24.19
C PHE A 178 0.14 3.39 -25.34
N THR A 179 1.19 3.24 -26.13
CA THR A 179 1.31 2.15 -27.10
C THR A 179 1.91 0.95 -26.39
N PRO A 180 1.14 -0.13 -26.16
CA PRO A 180 1.66 -1.30 -25.49
C PRO A 180 2.79 -1.91 -26.31
N VAL A 181 3.99 -1.92 -25.73
CA VAL A 181 5.13 -2.63 -26.30
C VAL A 181 4.89 -4.12 -26.13
N LEU A 182 5.05 -4.88 -27.22
CA LEU A 182 4.98 -6.34 -27.18
C LEU A 182 6.18 -6.86 -26.37
N GLU A 183 5.94 -7.33 -25.14
CA GLU A 183 6.97 -7.96 -24.33
C GLU A 183 7.25 -9.38 -24.87
N GLU A 184 8.32 -9.54 -25.66
CA GLU A 184 8.83 -10.86 -26.06
C GLU A 184 9.45 -11.56 -24.84
N THR A 185 8.66 -12.37 -24.14
CA THR A 185 9.14 -13.16 -23.02
C THR A 185 9.83 -14.43 -23.52
N ILE A 186 11.06 -14.67 -23.05
CA ILE A 186 11.78 -15.93 -23.28
C ILE A 186 10.96 -17.07 -22.65
N ARG A 187 10.44 -17.98 -23.47
CA ARG A 187 9.60 -19.09 -23.01
C ARG A 187 10.40 -20.23 -22.39
N TYR A 188 11.59 -20.47 -22.92
CA TYR A 188 12.41 -21.64 -22.59
C TYR A 188 13.82 -21.22 -22.18
N LEU A 189 14.31 -21.77 -21.06
CA LEU A 189 15.70 -21.63 -20.64
C LEU A 189 16.41 -22.99 -20.59
N PRO A 190 17.70 -23.06 -20.91
CA PRO A 190 18.47 -24.29 -20.74
C PRO A 190 18.63 -24.63 -19.26
N TYR A 191 18.63 -25.93 -18.92
CA TYR A 191 18.96 -26.38 -17.57
C TYR A 191 20.43 -26.09 -17.23
N PRO A 192 20.74 -25.81 -15.94
CA PRO A 192 22.13 -25.71 -15.50
C PRO A 192 22.88 -27.03 -15.75
N PRO A 193 24.21 -26.98 -15.95
CA PRO A 193 24.98 -28.07 -16.57
C PRO A 193 24.85 -29.41 -15.85
N LEU A 194 24.79 -29.40 -14.51
CA LEU A 194 24.63 -30.62 -13.71
C LEU A 194 23.26 -31.28 -13.93
N LEU A 195 22.17 -30.50 -13.86
CA LEU A 195 20.82 -31.03 -14.05
C LEU A 195 20.62 -31.53 -15.48
N ARG A 196 21.14 -30.79 -16.47
CA ARG A 196 21.17 -31.23 -17.86
C ARG A 196 21.83 -32.60 -17.99
N ALA A 197 23.03 -32.80 -17.42
CA ALA A 197 23.75 -34.07 -17.47
C ALA A 197 22.98 -35.21 -16.76
N MET A 198 22.35 -34.94 -15.61
CA MET A 198 21.56 -35.93 -14.89
C MET A 198 20.34 -36.40 -15.69
N ILE A 199 19.62 -35.47 -16.33
CA ILE A 199 18.43 -35.78 -17.16
C ILE A 199 18.85 -36.63 -18.37
N LEU A 200 19.92 -36.24 -19.06
CA LEU A 200 20.45 -37.00 -20.19
C LEU A 200 20.87 -38.42 -19.78
N ALA A 201 21.53 -38.58 -18.63
CA ALA A 201 21.91 -39.89 -18.10
C ALA A 201 20.68 -40.75 -17.71
N GLN A 202 19.59 -40.14 -17.26
CA GLN A 202 18.32 -40.85 -16.99
C GLN A 202 17.67 -41.33 -18.29
N TRP A 203 17.60 -40.51 -19.33
CA TRP A 203 17.01 -40.90 -20.62
C TRP A 203 17.79 -42.01 -21.31
N GLN A 204 19.12 -41.99 -21.20
CA GLN A 204 19.98 -43.09 -21.67
C GLN A 204 19.65 -44.41 -20.98
N LYS A 205 19.37 -44.39 -19.67
CA LYS A 205 18.97 -45.60 -18.92
C LYS A 205 17.57 -46.09 -19.30
N GLU A 206 16.66 -45.17 -19.61
CA GLU A 206 15.28 -45.48 -19.99
C GLU A 206 15.13 -45.88 -21.48
N GLY A 207 16.19 -45.75 -22.28
CA GLY A 207 16.17 -46.09 -23.71
C GLY A 207 15.39 -45.10 -24.59
N LYS A 208 15.16 -43.86 -24.12
CA LYS A 208 14.48 -42.81 -24.91
C LYS A 208 15.46 -42.15 -25.88
N PRO A 209 15.03 -41.77 -27.11
CA PRO A 209 15.90 -41.09 -28.06
C PRO A 209 16.33 -39.70 -27.52
N ILE A 210 17.63 -39.42 -27.56
CA ILE A 210 18.30 -38.27 -26.92
C ILE A 210 18.21 -36.98 -27.77
N THR A 211 17.29 -36.92 -28.74
CA THR A 211 17.31 -35.88 -29.79
C THR A 211 16.90 -34.49 -29.28
N GLU A 212 16.18 -34.41 -28.15
CA GLU A 212 15.65 -33.15 -27.63
C GLU A 212 16.50 -32.62 -26.47
N GLU A 213 16.88 -31.34 -26.48
CA GLU A 213 17.57 -30.74 -25.33
C GLU A 213 16.55 -30.47 -24.21
N PRO A 214 16.84 -30.87 -22.95
CA PRO A 214 15.96 -30.54 -21.85
C PRO A 214 15.93 -29.01 -21.65
N MET A 215 14.73 -28.43 -21.67
CA MET A 215 14.49 -27.00 -21.46
C MET A 215 13.50 -26.76 -20.30
N ILE A 216 13.64 -25.62 -19.63
CA ILE A 216 12.79 -25.15 -18.53
C ILE A 216 11.72 -24.20 -19.10
N ASP A 217 10.45 -24.57 -18.97
CA ASP A 217 9.31 -23.72 -19.32
C ASP A 217 9.08 -22.63 -18.26
N LEU A 218 9.33 -21.38 -18.61
CA LEU A 218 9.16 -20.26 -17.67
C LEU A 218 7.70 -19.80 -17.50
N GLU A 219 6.84 -20.03 -18.50
CA GLU A 219 5.44 -19.59 -18.46
C GLU A 219 4.67 -20.20 -17.26
N LYS A 220 4.93 -21.47 -16.95
CA LYS A 220 4.29 -22.18 -15.83
C LYS A 220 4.73 -21.65 -14.46
N VAL A 221 5.97 -21.16 -14.36
CA VAL A 221 6.53 -20.64 -13.10
C VAL A 221 5.94 -19.26 -12.77
N MET A 222 5.80 -18.40 -13.78
CA MET A 222 5.28 -17.04 -13.65
C MET A 222 3.78 -17.00 -13.31
N ALA A 223 3.02 -18.04 -13.65
CA ALA A 223 1.57 -18.12 -13.47
C ALA A 223 1.09 -18.27 -12.01
N SER A 224 1.98 -18.27 -11.01
CA SER A 224 1.61 -18.31 -9.60
C SER A 224 1.78 -16.94 -8.92
N PRO A 225 0.70 -16.13 -8.78
CA PRO A 225 0.77 -14.93 -7.98
C PRO A 225 1.00 -15.34 -6.53
N LEU A 226 2.18 -15.00 -6.00
CA LEU A 226 2.44 -15.07 -4.57
C LEU A 226 1.51 -14.06 -3.86
N GLN A 227 0.32 -14.51 -3.48
CA GLN A 227 -0.66 -13.71 -2.74
C GLN A 227 -0.05 -13.35 -1.37
N ARG A 228 0.66 -12.23 -1.31
CA ARG A 228 1.23 -11.70 -0.07
C ARG A 228 0.12 -11.03 0.74
N ALA A 229 -0.53 -11.82 1.59
CA ALA A 229 -1.48 -11.31 2.57
C ALA A 229 -0.80 -10.27 3.47
N LYS A 230 -1.30 -9.03 3.46
CA LYS A 230 -0.70 -7.92 4.22
C LYS A 230 -1.05 -8.02 5.69
N LYS A 231 -0.03 -8.28 6.51
CA LYS A 231 -0.16 -8.25 7.97
C LYS A 231 -0.20 -6.79 8.44
N LYS A 232 -1.23 -6.42 9.20
CA LYS A 232 -1.33 -5.11 9.84
C LYS A 232 -0.38 -5.06 11.04
N ALA A 233 0.30 -3.94 11.25
CA ALA A 233 1.17 -3.78 12.40
C ALA A 233 0.36 -3.88 13.71
N THR A 234 0.75 -4.82 14.56
CA THR A 234 0.29 -4.92 15.96
C THR A 234 1.20 -4.03 16.79
N GLY A 235 0.91 -2.73 16.82
CA GLY A 235 1.67 -1.78 17.63
C GLY A 235 1.13 -1.77 19.05
N THR A 236 1.90 -2.31 19.99
CA THR A 236 1.80 -1.89 21.39
C THR A 236 2.44 -0.50 21.47
N PRO A 237 1.77 0.53 22.02
CA PRO A 237 2.41 1.82 22.27
C PRO A 237 3.60 1.62 23.22
N VAL A 238 4.73 2.28 22.92
CA VAL A 238 5.93 2.30 23.76
C VAL A 238 5.87 3.49 24.71
#